data_AF-A0A967RL09-F1
#
_entry.id   AF-A0A967RL09-F1
#
_cell.length_a   1.000
_cell.length_b   1.000
_cell.length_c   1.000
_cell.angle_alpha   90.00
_cell.angle_beta   90.00
_cell.angle_gamma   90.00
#
_symmetry.space_group_name_H-M   'P 1'
#
loop_
_entity.id
_entity.type
_entity.pdbx_description
1 polymer ?
#
loop_
_entity_poly.entity_id
_entity_poly.type
_entity_poly.pdbx_seq_one_letter_code
_entity_poly.pdbx_strand_id
1 'polypeptide(L)'
;MLKNNGFFHLKTALALLLIAIISRSAVAGADRTNWKRQEVDLRITGGSRIKAISHPQDKPLPRLSKRADHRPKRVRKKILSAEATSQQAPLARESTTTVYANVIDSPPIDGFVPWIAVTLTDARSYIDLDWSAKDSPYLVGNYLTTYPQLDFAIGLYDTGATTSIMGNVNAIRAGAFDAQLDGPYTTTLAGATGSVEANVSLPLGVFIDGLDAIDPYPYDPNGILDMSSMVGEWNTSILLGLFPQYGAPDLPTAIGASMAAFYAAHFQADRHVTVTHNGQNYTGPPITFYSWYDPCLPTYSNRIDLEIRPAGSDVSYFGFLDPVDPTVFVPMTPSMIAGESLQSLFFFPEVDLVDGNNTAIAQDKFMYDTGAQVTVLGTTIASRLALYSQQPDFQVEIIDVTGEITVVDGFYLDSIQIPAIGEWLSFTNVPVVILNIPSPEGDFLNGIIGMNLFAEYNFVFNGMGFDLYKPPYIEYEQIPYHIPADIAPLGGDGNVDSLDLADFAQAYLATPTSLNWNSRADMVSDATINLYDFAILGKYWGQQLQP
;
A
#
# COMPACT_ATOMS: atom_id res chain seq x y z
N MET A 1 -5.30 -46.27 -43.76
CA MET A 1 -6.75 -45.99 -43.63
C MET A 1 -7.24 -46.63 -42.35
N LEU A 2 -7.07 -45.96 -41.21
CA LEU A 2 -7.64 -46.29 -39.89
C LEU A 2 -7.32 -45.16 -38.88
N LYS A 3 -8.36 -44.78 -38.13
CA LYS A 3 -8.39 -44.14 -36.79
C LYS A 3 -7.93 -42.68 -36.62
N ASN A 4 -8.85 -41.81 -36.17
CA ASN A 4 -9.06 -41.49 -34.74
C ASN A 4 -10.15 -40.41 -34.57
N ASN A 5 -11.39 -40.81 -34.25
CA ASN A 5 -12.44 -39.91 -33.76
C ASN A 5 -12.74 -40.29 -32.31
N GLY A 6 -12.15 -39.56 -31.35
CA GLY A 6 -12.32 -39.88 -29.93
C GLY A 6 -11.88 -38.79 -28.95
N PHE A 7 -11.76 -37.53 -29.38
CA PHE A 7 -11.28 -36.44 -28.51
C PHE A 7 -12.20 -35.21 -28.43
N PHE A 8 -13.30 -35.16 -29.18
CA PHE A 8 -14.14 -33.96 -29.26
C PHE A 8 -15.31 -33.91 -28.26
N HIS A 9 -15.68 -35.02 -27.63
CA HIS A 9 -16.84 -35.06 -26.72
C HIS A 9 -16.52 -34.87 -25.23
N LEU A 10 -15.25 -34.93 -24.80
CA LEU A 10 -14.88 -34.71 -23.40
C LEU A 10 -14.71 -33.21 -23.06
N LYS A 11 -14.30 -32.38 -24.03
CA LYS A 11 -14.13 -30.93 -23.83
C LYS A 11 -15.45 -30.16 -23.75
N THR A 12 -16.48 -30.61 -24.47
CA THR A 12 -17.82 -29.99 -24.44
C THR A 12 -18.60 -30.34 -23.18
N ALA A 13 -18.40 -31.54 -22.61
CA ALA A 13 -19.00 -31.90 -21.32
C ALA A 13 -18.32 -31.19 -20.13
N LEU A 14 -17.00 -30.98 -20.17
CA LEU A 14 -16.29 -30.21 -19.13
C LEU A 14 -16.60 -28.70 -19.21
N ALA A 15 -16.75 -28.15 -20.42
CA ALA A 15 -17.17 -26.76 -20.62
C ALA A 15 -18.61 -26.51 -20.14
N LEU A 16 -19.53 -27.46 -20.32
CA LEU A 16 -20.90 -27.33 -19.80
C LEU A 16 -20.99 -27.53 -18.27
N LEU A 17 -20.09 -28.32 -17.66
CA LEU A 17 -20.01 -28.44 -16.20
C LEU A 17 -19.36 -27.21 -15.55
N LEU A 18 -18.38 -26.57 -16.20
CA LEU A 18 -17.82 -25.28 -15.80
C LEU A 18 -18.84 -24.14 -15.99
N ILE A 19 -19.63 -24.14 -17.06
CA ILE A 19 -20.71 -23.15 -17.26
C ILE A 19 -21.82 -23.33 -16.22
N ALA A 20 -22.10 -24.55 -15.74
CA ALA A 20 -23.07 -24.78 -14.66
C ALA A 20 -22.54 -24.39 -13.25
N ILE A 21 -21.22 -24.25 -13.07
CA ILE A 21 -20.61 -23.71 -11.85
C ILE A 21 -20.40 -22.19 -11.96
N ILE A 22 -20.26 -21.64 -13.18
CA ILE A 22 -20.11 -20.21 -13.47
C ILE A 22 -21.47 -19.48 -13.63
N SER A 23 -22.61 -20.19 -13.69
CA SER A 23 -23.95 -19.57 -13.76
C SER A 23 -24.65 -19.38 -12.40
N ARG A 24 -23.88 -19.28 -11.30
CA ARG A 24 -24.32 -18.57 -10.07
C ARG A 24 -23.80 -17.13 -9.97
N SER A 25 -23.21 -16.61 -11.05
CA SER A 25 -22.64 -15.27 -11.13
C SER A 25 -23.62 -14.30 -11.80
N ALA A 26 -24.74 -14.06 -11.13
CA ALA A 26 -25.63 -12.89 -11.30
C ALA A 26 -26.89 -13.19 -10.49
N VAL A 27 -27.20 -12.31 -9.53
CA VAL A 27 -28.30 -12.46 -8.55
C VAL A 27 -27.98 -13.44 -7.40
N ALA A 28 -26.98 -13.08 -6.61
CA ALA A 28 -26.94 -13.45 -5.19
C ALA A 28 -26.40 -12.29 -4.34
N GLY A 29 -26.87 -11.07 -4.60
CA GLY A 29 -27.32 -10.25 -3.49
C GLY A 29 -28.54 -10.95 -2.90
N ALA A 30 -28.33 -12.08 -2.22
CA ALA A 30 -29.33 -12.57 -1.28
C ALA A 30 -29.49 -11.39 -0.32
N ASP A 31 -30.65 -10.75 -0.39
CA ASP A 31 -31.06 -9.68 0.51
C ASP A 31 -31.01 -10.28 1.92
N ARG A 32 -29.81 -10.28 2.53
CA ARG A 32 -29.58 -10.74 3.88
C ARG A 32 -30.31 -9.70 4.71
N THR A 33 -31.48 -10.08 5.21
CA THR A 33 -32.32 -9.23 6.04
C THR A 33 -31.43 -8.62 7.14
N ASN A 34 -31.43 -7.29 7.25
CA ASN A 34 -30.61 -6.49 8.17
C ASN A 34 -29.12 -6.28 7.80
N TRP A 35 -28.69 -6.56 6.57
CA TRP A 35 -27.40 -6.10 6.08
C TRP A 35 -27.53 -4.72 5.41
N LYS A 36 -26.48 -3.90 5.51
CA LYS A 36 -26.34 -2.63 4.83
C LYS A 36 -25.16 -2.70 3.90
N ARG A 37 -25.38 -2.32 2.63
CA ARG A 37 -24.33 -2.08 1.65
C ARG A 37 -23.87 -0.62 1.74
N GLN A 38 -22.57 -0.42 1.74
CA GLN A 38 -21.94 0.90 1.72
C GLN A 38 -20.90 0.94 0.60
N GLU A 39 -21.06 1.89 -0.33
CA GLU A 39 -20.05 2.17 -1.36
C GLU A 39 -18.77 2.66 -0.69
N VAL A 40 -17.64 2.21 -1.22
CA VAL A 40 -16.29 2.58 -0.81
C VAL A 40 -15.37 2.59 -2.02
N ASP A 41 -14.15 3.05 -1.83
CA ASP A 41 -13.11 2.96 -2.84
C ASP A 41 -11.79 2.60 -2.15
N LEU A 42 -11.67 1.32 -1.76
CA LEU A 42 -10.48 0.82 -1.05
C LEU A 42 -9.59 0.03 -1.99
N ARG A 43 -8.27 0.18 -1.86
CA ARG A 43 -7.30 -0.53 -2.69
C ARG A 43 -6.91 -1.87 -2.08
N ILE A 44 -6.77 -2.86 -2.94
CA ILE A 44 -6.14 -4.16 -2.69
C ILE A 44 -4.95 -4.30 -3.66
N THR A 45 -4.03 -5.22 -3.38
CA THR A 45 -2.90 -5.58 -4.26
C THR A 45 -3.26 -5.73 -5.73
N GLY A 46 -2.30 -5.43 -6.61
CA GLY A 46 -2.40 -5.73 -8.05
C GLY A 46 -3.46 -4.92 -8.79
N GLY A 47 -3.79 -3.73 -8.31
CA GLY A 47 -4.72 -2.79 -8.95
C GLY A 47 -6.21 -3.09 -8.74
N SER A 48 -6.56 -4.12 -7.99
CA SER A 48 -7.94 -4.40 -7.58
C SER A 48 -8.44 -3.38 -6.55
N ARG A 49 -9.75 -3.10 -6.55
CA ARG A 49 -10.37 -2.15 -5.61
C ARG A 49 -11.65 -2.73 -5.00
N ILE A 50 -11.89 -2.52 -3.71
CA ILE A 50 -13.19 -2.73 -3.10
C ILE A 50 -14.08 -1.54 -3.45
N LYS A 51 -15.18 -1.80 -4.15
CA LYS A 51 -16.21 -0.79 -4.48
C LYS A 51 -17.33 -0.72 -3.47
N ALA A 52 -17.61 -1.80 -2.76
CA ALA A 52 -18.60 -1.78 -1.71
C ALA A 52 -18.31 -2.79 -0.61
N ILE A 53 -18.77 -2.46 0.59
CA ILE A 53 -18.75 -3.37 1.72
C ILE A 53 -20.19 -3.57 2.20
N SER A 54 -20.58 -4.83 2.34
CA SER A 54 -21.86 -5.23 2.91
C SER A 54 -21.62 -5.81 4.30
N HIS A 55 -22.33 -5.32 5.32
CA HIS A 55 -22.17 -5.76 6.71
C HIS A 55 -23.51 -5.70 7.47
N PRO A 56 -23.69 -6.43 8.58
CA PRO A 56 -24.86 -6.30 9.45
C PRO A 56 -25.06 -4.84 9.94
N GLN A 57 -26.30 -4.35 9.94
CA GLN A 57 -26.63 -2.97 10.31
C GLN A 57 -26.20 -2.60 11.73
N ASP A 58 -26.21 -3.57 12.65
CA ASP A 58 -25.83 -3.45 14.06
C ASP A 58 -24.32 -3.57 14.31
N LYS A 59 -23.55 -3.95 13.29
CA LYS A 59 -22.08 -4.12 13.36
C LYS A 59 -21.39 -3.30 12.26
N PRO A 60 -21.35 -1.96 12.36
CA PRO A 60 -20.60 -1.13 11.42
C PRO A 60 -19.11 -1.41 11.52
N LEU A 61 -18.43 -1.38 10.37
CA LEU A 61 -16.98 -1.57 10.31
C LEU A 61 -16.23 -0.33 10.84
N PRO A 62 -15.15 -0.52 11.64
CA PRO A 62 -14.23 0.54 12.00
C PRO A 62 -13.65 1.19 10.74
N ARG A 63 -13.68 2.53 10.68
CA ARG A 63 -13.10 3.29 9.57
C ARG A 63 -12.13 4.35 10.04
N LEU A 64 -11.11 4.62 9.24
CA LEU A 64 -10.10 5.64 9.51
C LEU A 64 -10.75 7.01 9.71
N SER A 65 -11.66 7.41 8.81
CA SER A 65 -12.36 8.71 8.86
C SER A 65 -13.26 8.92 10.08
N LYS A 66 -13.63 7.85 10.81
CA LYS A 66 -14.47 7.93 12.01
C LYS A 66 -13.68 7.76 13.30
N ARG A 67 -12.36 7.61 13.21
CA ARG A 67 -11.51 7.21 14.33
C ARG A 67 -11.03 8.35 15.21
N ALA A 68 -11.19 9.61 14.79
CA ALA A 68 -10.94 10.79 15.62
C ALA A 68 -11.69 10.74 16.98
N ASP A 69 -12.75 9.94 17.08
CA ASP A 69 -13.56 9.75 18.28
C ASP A 69 -13.15 8.58 19.19
N HIS A 70 -12.17 7.76 18.80
CA HIS A 70 -11.77 6.57 19.54
C HIS A 70 -10.41 6.75 20.21
N ARG A 71 -10.40 6.74 21.55
CA ARG A 71 -9.16 6.64 22.33
C ARG A 71 -8.62 5.20 22.19
N PRO A 72 -7.42 4.98 21.63
CA PRO A 72 -6.83 3.66 21.61
C PRO A 72 -6.69 3.17 23.06
N LYS A 73 -7.24 1.99 23.37
CA LYS A 73 -6.99 1.37 24.67
C LYS A 73 -5.57 0.83 24.66
N ARG A 74 -4.64 1.58 25.26
CA ARG A 74 -3.27 1.12 25.46
C ARG A 74 -3.26 -0.01 26.49
N VAL A 75 -3.29 -1.25 26.02
CA VAL A 75 -3.06 -2.42 26.87
C VAL A 75 -1.64 -2.87 26.62
N ARG A 76 -0.75 -2.53 27.56
CA ARG A 76 0.62 -3.08 27.54
C ARG A 76 0.54 -4.53 28.00
N LYS A 77 0.61 -5.47 27.05
CA LYS A 77 0.57 -6.90 27.37
C LYS A 77 2.00 -7.42 27.55
N LYS A 78 2.21 -8.17 28.63
CA LYS A 78 3.42 -8.98 28.81
C LYS A 78 3.25 -10.26 28.00
N ILE A 79 4.09 -10.43 26.98
CA ILE A 79 4.17 -11.65 26.18
C ILE A 79 5.38 -12.43 26.68
N LEU A 80 5.16 -13.71 27.00
CA LEU A 80 6.24 -14.65 27.29
C LEU A 80 6.57 -15.33 25.98
N SER A 81 7.68 -14.94 25.35
CA SER A 81 8.22 -15.70 24.22
C SER A 81 9.04 -16.87 24.76
N ALA A 82 8.76 -18.08 24.29
CA ALA A 82 9.64 -19.22 24.50
C ALA A 82 10.63 -19.25 23.32
N GLU A 83 11.93 -19.10 23.59
CA GLU A 83 12.95 -19.34 22.57
C GLU A 83 12.80 -20.76 22.03
N ALA A 84 12.51 -20.88 20.73
CA ALA A 84 12.54 -22.15 20.02
C ALA A 84 14.00 -22.64 19.95
N THR A 85 14.47 -23.28 21.04
CA THR A 85 15.80 -23.87 21.03
C THR A 85 15.75 -25.14 20.18
N SER A 86 16.49 -25.10 19.08
CA SER A 86 16.80 -26.26 18.24
C SER A 86 17.24 -27.45 19.08
N GLN A 87 16.81 -28.64 18.63
CA GLN A 87 17.01 -29.92 19.29
C GLN A 87 18.46 -30.13 19.78
N GLN A 88 18.73 -29.95 21.08
CA GLN A 88 19.60 -30.80 21.91
C GLN A 88 19.77 -30.25 23.36
N ALA A 89 19.69 -31.19 24.32
CA ALA A 89 20.04 -31.15 25.74
C ALA A 89 18.98 -30.63 26.76
N PRO A 90 18.58 -31.47 27.75
CA PRO A 90 17.69 -31.08 28.83
C PRO A 90 18.51 -30.46 29.97
N LEU A 91 18.72 -29.14 29.97
CA LEU A 91 19.11 -28.31 31.13
C LEU A 91 19.36 -26.82 30.78
N ALA A 92 18.75 -26.28 29.72
CA ALA A 92 18.76 -24.84 29.50
C ALA A 92 17.67 -24.19 30.39
N ARG A 93 18.05 -23.26 31.26
CA ARG A 93 17.09 -22.36 31.91
C ARG A 93 16.33 -21.63 30.82
N GLU A 94 15.02 -21.79 30.77
CA GLU A 94 14.11 -20.93 30.00
C GLU A 94 14.39 -19.47 30.39
N SER A 95 15.15 -18.75 29.56
CA SER A 95 15.23 -17.31 29.67
C SER A 95 13.94 -16.77 29.07
N THR A 96 12.95 -16.52 29.92
CA THR A 96 11.71 -15.86 29.50
C THR A 96 12.00 -14.37 29.31
N THR A 97 12.34 -13.99 28.08
CA THR A 97 12.44 -12.59 27.71
C THR A 97 11.05 -11.99 27.79
N THR A 98 10.88 -10.98 28.65
CA THR A 98 9.62 -10.26 28.76
C THR A 98 9.53 -9.31 27.57
N VAL A 99 8.64 -9.62 26.63
CA VAL A 99 8.33 -8.74 25.51
C VAL A 99 7.07 -7.95 25.82
N TYR A 100 7.08 -6.68 25.48
CA TYR A 100 5.91 -5.81 25.58
C TYR A 100 5.27 -5.65 24.20
N ALA A 101 3.95 -5.56 24.17
CA ALA A 101 3.22 -5.17 22.96
C ALA A 101 2.26 -4.03 23.31
N ASN A 102 2.20 -3.02 22.44
CA ASN A 102 1.06 -2.10 22.40
C ASN A 102 -0.02 -2.78 21.57
N VAL A 103 -1.18 -2.99 22.18
CA VAL A 103 -2.32 -3.64 21.51
C VAL A 103 -3.21 -2.57 20.90
N ILE A 104 -3.41 -2.63 19.59
CA ILE A 104 -4.42 -1.84 18.88
C ILE A 104 -5.67 -2.67 18.73
N ASP A 105 -6.76 -2.21 19.35
CA ASP A 105 -8.05 -2.86 19.24
C ASP A 105 -8.85 -2.27 18.08
N SER A 106 -9.37 -3.16 17.23
CA SER A 106 -10.18 -2.81 16.05
C SER A 106 -9.50 -1.80 15.13
N PRO A 107 -8.37 -2.14 14.49
CA PRO A 107 -7.81 -1.30 13.44
C PRO A 107 -8.86 -1.07 12.33
N PRO A 108 -8.78 0.05 11.59
CA PRO A 108 -9.74 0.35 10.53
C PRO A 108 -9.74 -0.75 9.47
N ILE A 109 -10.83 -0.88 8.71
CA ILE A 109 -10.79 -1.68 7.49
C ILE A 109 -10.02 -0.95 6.39
N ASP A 110 -10.10 0.38 6.36
CA ASP A 110 -9.44 1.27 5.40
C ASP A 110 -8.15 1.86 5.97
N GLY A 111 -7.00 1.35 5.51
CA GLY A 111 -5.71 2.02 5.70
C GLY A 111 -5.59 3.33 4.92
N PHE A 112 -4.57 4.13 5.22
CA PHE A 112 -4.24 5.27 4.40
C PHE A 112 -3.71 4.83 3.02
N VAL A 113 -3.72 5.75 2.05
CA VAL A 113 -3.14 5.51 0.72
C VAL A 113 -1.81 6.28 0.61
N PRO A 114 -0.69 5.62 0.27
CA PRO A 114 0.61 6.26 0.14
C PRO A 114 0.77 6.91 -1.23
N TRP A 115 0.17 8.07 -1.40
CA TRP A 115 0.24 8.82 -2.65
C TRP A 115 1.60 9.49 -2.85
N ILE A 116 2.06 9.49 -4.10
CA ILE A 116 3.31 10.12 -4.52
C ILE A 116 3.13 10.86 -5.85
N ALA A 117 3.90 11.92 -6.04
CA ALA A 117 4.10 12.53 -7.35
C ALA A 117 5.11 11.71 -8.14
N VAL A 118 4.92 11.60 -9.45
CA VAL A 118 5.76 10.81 -10.37
C VAL A 118 6.03 11.61 -11.64
N THR A 119 7.30 11.72 -12.03
CA THR A 119 7.71 12.29 -13.32
C THR A 119 8.67 11.35 -14.07
N LEU A 120 8.76 11.54 -15.38
CA LEU A 120 9.57 10.72 -16.27
C LEU A 120 10.61 11.56 -17.03
N THR A 121 11.73 10.92 -17.37
CA THR A 121 12.81 11.51 -18.18
C THR A 121 13.31 10.50 -19.21
N ASP A 122 14.10 10.97 -20.17
CA ASP A 122 14.78 10.12 -21.16
C ASP A 122 16.07 9.43 -20.64
N ALA A 123 16.35 9.51 -19.33
CA ALA A 123 17.58 9.00 -18.74
C ALA A 123 17.73 7.48 -18.92
N ARG A 124 18.76 7.08 -19.66
CA ARG A 124 19.08 5.67 -19.93
C ARG A 124 20.57 5.43 -20.04
N SER A 125 20.99 4.18 -19.89
CA SER A 125 22.37 3.78 -20.16
C SER A 125 22.62 3.73 -21.66
N TYR A 126 23.81 4.18 -22.06
CA TYR A 126 24.33 4.03 -23.43
C TYR A 126 25.44 2.96 -23.48
N ILE A 127 25.63 2.24 -22.38
CA ILE A 127 26.53 1.10 -22.32
C ILE A 127 25.76 -0.10 -22.84
N ASP A 128 26.30 -0.76 -23.87
CA ASP A 128 25.72 -1.98 -24.41
C ASP A 128 25.59 -3.03 -23.30
N LEU A 129 24.45 -3.73 -23.27
CA LEU A 129 24.14 -4.79 -22.30
C LEU A 129 24.09 -4.35 -20.83
N ASP A 130 23.92 -3.06 -20.55
CA ASP A 130 23.66 -2.56 -19.19
C ASP A 130 22.15 -2.58 -18.91
N TRP A 131 21.70 -3.61 -18.19
CA TRP A 131 20.28 -3.84 -17.90
C TRP A 131 19.88 -3.44 -16.48
N SER A 132 20.84 -2.96 -15.71
CA SER A 132 20.65 -2.58 -14.31
C SER A 132 20.04 -1.18 -14.24
N ALA A 133 18.99 -1.06 -13.44
CA ALA A 133 18.52 0.25 -13.02
C ALA A 133 19.56 0.89 -12.08
N LYS A 134 19.58 2.21 -12.05
CA LYS A 134 20.53 2.98 -11.26
C LYS A 134 19.77 3.97 -10.41
N ASP A 135 20.05 4.01 -9.13
CA ASP A 135 19.53 5.03 -8.24
C ASP A 135 20.12 6.40 -8.57
N SER A 136 19.34 7.45 -8.31
CA SER A 136 19.77 8.83 -8.38
C SER A 136 19.02 9.67 -7.34
N PRO A 137 19.73 10.32 -6.40
CA PRO A 137 19.11 11.16 -5.36
C PRO A 137 18.63 12.53 -5.88
N TYR A 138 18.60 12.71 -7.21
CA TYR A 138 18.12 13.88 -7.91
C TYR A 138 17.72 13.50 -9.34
N LEU A 139 16.96 14.37 -10.02
CA LEU A 139 16.56 14.18 -11.42
C LEU A 139 17.76 14.15 -12.38
N VAL A 140 17.79 13.15 -13.26
CA VAL A 140 18.75 13.04 -14.36
C VAL A 140 18.02 12.84 -15.69
N GLY A 141 18.68 13.16 -16.80
CA GLY A 141 18.07 13.14 -18.14
C GLY A 141 17.30 14.40 -18.48
N ASN A 142 16.69 14.42 -19.66
CA ASN A 142 15.79 15.47 -20.12
C ASN A 142 14.34 15.10 -19.78
N TYR A 143 13.54 16.10 -19.43
CA TYR A 143 12.10 15.93 -19.28
C TYR A 143 11.45 15.52 -20.60
N LEU A 144 10.43 14.67 -20.50
CA LEU A 144 9.65 14.22 -21.66
C LEU A 144 8.55 15.21 -22.07
N THR A 145 8.28 16.21 -21.22
CA THR A 145 7.23 17.21 -21.43
C THR A 145 7.80 18.63 -21.37
N THR A 146 7.05 19.61 -21.91
CA THR A 146 7.47 21.01 -21.90
C THR A 146 7.30 21.65 -20.51
N TYR A 147 6.31 21.19 -19.73
CA TYR A 147 5.99 21.73 -18.41
C TYR A 147 5.94 20.60 -17.37
N PRO A 148 7.06 19.92 -17.06
CA PRO A 148 7.11 18.75 -16.18
C PRO A 148 6.54 18.98 -14.77
N GLN A 149 6.58 20.22 -14.28
CA GLN A 149 6.00 20.63 -13.01
C GLN A 149 4.46 20.68 -13.00
N LEU A 150 3.82 20.64 -14.18
CA LEU A 150 2.37 20.56 -14.38
C LEU A 150 1.96 19.21 -14.96
N ASP A 151 2.81 18.65 -15.81
CA ASP A 151 2.60 17.42 -16.58
C ASP A 151 3.18 16.19 -15.84
N PHE A 152 2.84 16.04 -14.56
CA PHE A 152 3.25 14.90 -13.73
C PHE A 152 2.06 13.99 -13.41
N ALA A 153 2.35 12.77 -12.94
CA ALA A 153 1.34 11.82 -12.49
C ALA A 153 1.28 11.79 -10.96
N ILE A 154 0.10 11.52 -10.40
CA ILE A 154 -0.02 11.08 -9.00
C ILE A 154 -0.26 9.58 -9.02
N GLY A 155 0.62 8.85 -8.33
CA GLY A 155 0.63 7.39 -8.26
C GLY A 155 0.67 6.90 -6.81
N LEU A 156 0.78 5.58 -6.67
CA LEU A 156 1.01 4.92 -5.39
C LEU A 156 2.47 4.59 -5.21
N TYR A 157 2.96 4.69 -3.98
CA TYR A 157 4.11 3.91 -3.55
C TYR A 157 3.63 2.52 -3.14
N ASP A 158 3.96 1.49 -3.91
CA ASP A 158 3.36 0.15 -3.83
C ASP A 158 4.45 -0.92 -3.75
N THR A 159 4.80 -1.34 -2.53
CA THR A 159 5.79 -2.41 -2.30
C THR A 159 5.30 -3.80 -2.70
N GLY A 160 4.00 -3.98 -2.97
CA GLY A 160 3.41 -5.23 -3.46
C GLY A 160 3.50 -5.39 -4.98
N ALA A 161 3.72 -4.30 -5.72
CA ALA A 161 3.94 -4.35 -7.15
C ALA A 161 5.40 -4.72 -7.47
N THR A 162 5.64 -5.81 -8.21
CA THR A 162 7.00 -6.27 -8.54
C THR A 162 7.78 -5.32 -9.45
N THR A 163 7.06 -4.50 -10.21
CA THR A 163 7.57 -3.49 -11.14
C THR A 163 6.76 -2.21 -10.98
N SER A 164 7.35 -1.08 -11.37
CA SER A 164 6.59 0.14 -11.59
C SER A 164 5.65 0.02 -12.81
N ILE A 165 4.45 0.59 -12.68
CA ILE A 165 3.37 0.60 -13.65
C ILE A 165 2.86 2.05 -13.75
N MET A 166 2.62 2.52 -14.97
CA MET A 166 1.98 3.80 -15.23
C MET A 166 0.74 3.60 -16.10
N GLY A 167 -0.41 4.06 -15.60
CA GLY A 167 -1.68 4.01 -16.34
C GLY A 167 -1.62 4.80 -17.65
N ASN A 168 -2.46 4.46 -18.62
CA ASN A 168 -2.42 5.07 -19.95
C ASN A 168 -2.55 6.59 -19.91
N VAL A 169 -3.50 7.12 -19.13
CA VAL A 169 -3.72 8.56 -19.00
C VAL A 169 -2.50 9.27 -18.41
N ASN A 170 -1.88 8.66 -17.40
CA ASN A 170 -0.71 9.22 -16.74
C ASN A 170 0.55 9.10 -17.61
N ALA A 171 0.68 8.04 -18.40
CA ALA A 171 1.78 7.86 -19.35
C ALA A 171 1.72 8.87 -20.51
N ILE A 172 0.51 9.19 -21.01
CA ILE A 172 0.30 10.30 -21.95
C ILE A 172 0.73 11.61 -21.31
N ARG A 173 0.25 11.90 -20.09
CA ARG A 173 0.55 13.16 -19.40
C ARG A 173 2.04 13.33 -19.14
N ALA A 174 2.72 12.29 -18.67
CA ALA A 174 4.15 12.30 -18.42
C ALA A 174 5.00 12.24 -19.71
N GLY A 175 4.39 12.27 -20.90
CA GLY A 175 5.10 12.36 -22.18
C GLY A 175 5.71 11.05 -22.69
N ALA A 176 5.44 9.90 -22.05
CA ALA A 176 6.08 8.63 -22.40
C ALA A 176 5.79 8.19 -23.84
N PHE A 177 4.53 8.29 -24.27
CA PHE A 177 4.11 7.92 -25.63
C PHE A 177 4.58 8.93 -26.69
N ASP A 178 4.55 10.23 -26.38
CA ASP A 178 5.03 11.27 -27.30
C ASP A 178 6.54 11.15 -27.55
N ALA A 179 7.29 10.71 -26.53
CA ALA A 179 8.70 10.39 -26.61
C ALA A 179 9.01 9.02 -27.26
N GLN A 180 7.99 8.25 -27.68
CA GLN A 180 8.11 6.91 -28.27
C GLN A 180 8.86 5.92 -27.36
N LEU A 181 8.56 5.99 -26.06
CA LEU A 181 9.13 5.09 -25.07
C LEU A 181 8.27 3.86 -24.81
N ASP A 182 7.14 3.71 -25.50
CA ASP A 182 6.39 2.45 -25.57
C ASP A 182 7.19 1.44 -26.41
N GLY A 183 7.88 0.53 -25.72
CA GLY A 183 8.68 -0.50 -26.36
C GLY A 183 7.80 -1.49 -27.16
N PRO A 184 8.43 -2.34 -27.98
CA PRO A 184 7.72 -3.21 -28.92
C PRO A 184 7.10 -4.46 -28.27
N TYR A 185 7.38 -4.70 -26.98
CA TYR A 185 6.91 -5.88 -26.26
C TYR A 185 5.81 -5.53 -25.28
N THR A 186 4.89 -6.46 -25.09
CA THR A 186 3.89 -6.42 -24.02
C THR A 186 4.16 -7.52 -23.03
N THR A 187 3.69 -7.31 -21.80
CA THR A 187 3.61 -8.38 -20.79
C THR A 187 2.24 -8.37 -20.13
N THR A 188 1.87 -9.52 -19.56
CA THR A 188 0.63 -9.68 -18.83
C THR A 188 0.85 -9.35 -17.36
N LEU A 189 0.14 -8.34 -16.88
CA LEU A 189 -0.04 -8.03 -15.48
C LEU A 189 -1.10 -8.95 -14.89
N ALA A 190 -0.74 -9.74 -13.89
CA ALA A 190 -1.69 -10.49 -13.08
C ALA A 190 -2.07 -9.67 -11.84
N GLY A 191 -3.34 -9.31 -11.71
CA GLY A 191 -3.93 -8.75 -10.51
C GLY A 191 -4.50 -9.84 -9.60
N ALA A 192 -5.14 -9.43 -8.50
CA ALA A 192 -5.65 -10.37 -7.50
C ALA A 192 -6.77 -11.29 -8.02
N THR A 193 -7.51 -10.86 -9.05
CA THR A 193 -8.67 -11.59 -9.59
C THR A 193 -8.74 -11.63 -11.12
N GLY A 194 -7.79 -11.01 -11.83
CA GLY A 194 -7.80 -10.90 -13.29
C GLY A 194 -6.44 -10.54 -13.87
N SER A 195 -6.35 -10.39 -15.19
CA SER A 195 -5.10 -10.03 -15.86
C SER A 195 -5.31 -9.07 -17.03
N VAL A 196 -4.30 -8.27 -17.34
CA VAL A 196 -4.33 -7.23 -18.38
C VAL A 196 -2.97 -7.10 -19.04
N GLU A 197 -2.93 -6.70 -20.31
CA GLU A 197 -1.67 -6.45 -21.02
C GLU A 197 -1.22 -5.00 -20.86
N ALA A 198 0.08 -4.79 -20.73
CA ALA A 198 0.73 -3.49 -20.72
C ALA A 198 1.99 -3.51 -21.61
N ASN A 199 2.34 -2.37 -22.19
CA ASN A 199 3.58 -2.21 -22.95
C ASN A 199 4.77 -2.19 -21.98
N VAL A 200 5.84 -2.87 -22.35
CA VAL A 200 7.14 -2.76 -21.68
C VAL A 200 7.85 -1.55 -22.27
N SER A 201 8.21 -0.57 -21.44
CA SER A 201 8.84 0.66 -21.93
C SER A 201 10.27 0.41 -22.40
N LEU A 202 10.76 1.26 -23.30
CA LEU A 202 12.20 1.48 -23.45
C LEU A 202 12.79 2.02 -22.14
N PRO A 203 14.12 1.89 -21.91
CA PRO A 203 14.74 2.40 -20.69
C PRO A 203 14.56 3.91 -20.56
N LEU A 204 14.15 4.34 -19.38
CA LEU A 204 13.82 5.72 -19.03
C LEU A 204 14.19 6.01 -17.57
N GLY A 205 14.02 7.25 -17.13
CA GLY A 205 14.12 7.63 -15.72
C GLY A 205 12.74 7.84 -15.09
N VAL A 206 12.54 7.29 -13.90
CA VAL A 206 11.34 7.46 -13.05
C VAL A 206 11.74 8.15 -11.77
N PHE A 207 11.12 9.28 -11.47
CA PHE A 207 11.41 10.06 -10.26
C PHE A 207 10.13 10.30 -9.48
N ILE A 208 10.26 10.25 -8.15
CA ILE A 208 9.14 10.32 -7.21
C ILE A 208 9.40 11.29 -6.08
N ASP A 209 8.31 11.79 -5.50
CA ASP A 209 8.30 12.52 -4.23
C ASP A 209 6.95 12.38 -3.53
N GLY A 210 6.86 12.77 -2.26
CA GLY A 210 5.62 12.80 -1.49
C GLY A 210 4.58 13.78 -2.05
N LEU A 211 3.33 13.66 -1.61
CA LEU A 211 2.28 14.62 -1.96
C LEU A 211 2.60 16.05 -1.52
N ASP A 212 3.38 16.22 -0.45
CA ASP A 212 3.80 17.52 0.08
C ASP A 212 4.81 18.26 -0.80
N ALA A 213 5.35 17.61 -1.84
CA ALA A 213 6.12 18.29 -2.88
C ALA A 213 5.23 19.07 -3.86
N ILE A 214 3.90 18.90 -3.81
CA ILE A 214 2.97 19.61 -4.68
C ILE A 214 2.44 20.84 -3.97
N ASP A 215 2.96 22.00 -4.36
CA ASP A 215 2.54 23.28 -3.80
C ASP A 215 1.15 23.67 -4.34
N PRO A 216 0.16 23.93 -3.46
CA PRO A 216 -1.12 24.50 -3.88
C PRO A 216 -0.88 25.94 -4.35
N TYR A 217 -0.80 26.14 -5.66
CA TYR A 217 -0.55 27.46 -6.23
C TYR A 217 -1.87 28.23 -6.43
N PRO A 218 -2.01 29.49 -5.97
CA PRO A 218 -3.27 30.23 -6.00
C PRO A 218 -3.84 30.48 -7.41
N TYR A 219 -3.06 30.24 -8.46
CA TYR A 219 -3.46 30.40 -9.86
C TYR A 219 -3.56 29.08 -10.63
N ASP A 220 -3.18 27.94 -10.04
CA ASP A 220 -3.37 26.62 -10.63
C ASP A 220 -4.00 25.66 -9.61
N PRO A 221 -5.30 25.34 -9.75
CA PRO A 221 -5.99 24.44 -8.83
C PRO A 221 -5.48 23.00 -8.89
N ASN A 222 -4.55 22.66 -9.81
CA ASN A 222 -3.92 21.34 -9.91
C ASN A 222 -2.62 21.19 -9.12
N GLY A 223 -2.13 22.28 -8.51
CA GLY A 223 -0.84 22.34 -7.83
C GLY A 223 0.36 22.36 -8.78
N ILE A 224 1.52 22.80 -8.27
CA ILE A 224 2.80 22.80 -8.99
C ILE A 224 3.74 21.87 -8.24
N LEU A 225 4.32 20.91 -8.94
CA LEU A 225 5.31 20.00 -8.35
C LEU A 225 6.66 20.71 -8.17
N ASP A 226 7.14 20.79 -6.93
CA ASP A 226 8.55 21.03 -6.66
C ASP A 226 9.34 19.78 -7.00
N MET A 227 10.26 19.93 -7.93
CA MET A 227 11.08 18.83 -8.44
C MET A 227 12.45 18.75 -7.72
N SER A 228 12.75 19.66 -6.79
CA SER A 228 14.08 19.79 -6.20
C SER A 228 14.46 18.66 -5.24
N SER A 229 13.48 18.00 -4.63
CA SER A 229 13.64 16.89 -3.67
C SER A 229 13.35 15.50 -4.26
N MET A 230 13.02 15.40 -5.55
CA MET A 230 12.68 14.11 -6.15
C MET A 230 13.89 13.17 -6.19
N VAL A 231 13.64 11.92 -5.83
CA VAL A 231 14.60 10.81 -5.97
C VAL A 231 14.08 9.83 -7.01
N GLY A 232 14.94 8.99 -7.57
CA GLY A 232 14.45 8.05 -8.57
C GLY A 232 15.41 6.97 -9.01
N GLU A 233 14.97 6.23 -10.01
CA GLU A 233 15.76 5.23 -10.72
C GLU A 233 15.81 5.59 -12.21
N TRP A 234 16.95 5.39 -12.86
CA TRP A 234 17.13 5.58 -14.29
C TRP A 234 17.76 4.36 -14.93
N ASN A 235 17.69 4.30 -16.27
CA ASN A 235 17.89 3.04 -16.99
C ASN A 235 16.93 1.97 -16.48
N THR A 236 15.68 2.35 -16.21
CA THR A 236 14.62 1.43 -15.79
C THR A 236 13.61 1.24 -16.93
N SER A 237 13.02 0.05 -17.02
CA SER A 237 11.91 -0.24 -17.92
C SER A 237 10.67 -0.44 -17.07
N ILE A 238 9.57 0.24 -17.39
CA ILE A 238 8.32 0.13 -16.63
C ILE A 238 7.20 -0.38 -17.52
N LEU A 239 6.05 -0.68 -16.91
CA LEU A 239 4.86 -1.03 -17.65
C LEU A 239 4.01 0.20 -17.93
N LEU A 240 3.69 0.42 -19.20
CA LEU A 240 2.82 1.48 -19.66
C LEU A 240 1.46 0.89 -20.04
N GLY A 241 0.41 1.37 -19.39
CA GLY A 241 -0.95 0.91 -19.63
C GLY A 241 -1.38 1.15 -21.08
N LEU A 242 -2.01 0.14 -21.67
CA LEU A 242 -2.69 0.28 -22.95
C LEU A 242 -3.96 1.12 -22.77
N PHE A 243 -4.45 1.70 -23.87
CA PHE A 243 -5.74 2.38 -23.84
C PHE A 243 -6.82 1.43 -23.32
N PRO A 244 -7.53 1.78 -22.23
CA PRO A 244 -8.47 0.86 -21.61
C PRO A 244 -9.61 0.51 -22.56
N GLN A 245 -10.05 -0.75 -22.53
CA GLN A 245 -11.22 -1.18 -23.28
C GLN A 245 -12.47 -0.41 -22.81
N TYR A 246 -13.47 -0.27 -23.69
CA TYR A 246 -14.68 0.48 -23.35
C TYR A 246 -15.35 -0.07 -22.08
N GLY A 247 -15.45 0.77 -21.04
CA GLY A 247 -16.04 0.42 -19.75
C GLY A 247 -15.08 -0.20 -18.73
N ALA A 248 -13.85 -0.53 -19.12
CA ALA A 248 -12.79 -0.96 -18.20
C ALA A 248 -12.10 0.26 -17.55
N PRO A 249 -11.62 0.14 -16.30
CA PRO A 249 -10.80 1.17 -15.68
C PRO A 249 -9.43 1.27 -16.38
N ASP A 250 -8.79 2.45 -16.30
CA ASP A 250 -7.36 2.57 -16.60
C ASP A 250 -6.53 1.86 -15.51
N LEU A 251 -5.32 1.43 -15.86
CA LEU A 251 -4.41 0.85 -14.88
C LEU A 251 -4.02 1.89 -13.83
N PRO A 252 -3.83 1.48 -12.56
CA PRO A 252 -3.26 2.38 -11.58
C PRO A 252 -1.83 2.75 -11.98
N THR A 253 -1.42 3.97 -11.63
CA THR A 253 0.01 4.29 -11.55
C THR A 253 0.51 3.87 -10.18
N ALA A 254 1.47 2.96 -10.15
CA ALA A 254 2.04 2.37 -8.96
C ALA A 254 3.55 2.23 -9.15
N ILE A 255 4.32 2.75 -8.21
CA ILE A 255 5.78 2.68 -8.22
C ILE A 255 6.17 1.54 -7.29
N GLY A 256 6.82 0.55 -7.89
CA GLY A 256 6.89 -0.79 -7.34
C GLY A 256 8.03 -1.03 -6.36
N ALA A 257 8.18 -2.30 -6.00
CA ALA A 257 9.27 -2.85 -5.21
C ALA A 257 10.66 -2.51 -5.79
N SER A 258 10.78 -2.31 -7.11
CA SER A 258 12.04 -1.88 -7.75
C SER A 258 12.58 -0.59 -7.13
N MET A 259 11.74 0.45 -7.03
CA MET A 259 12.12 1.72 -6.42
C MET A 259 12.40 1.56 -4.92
N ALA A 260 11.56 0.79 -4.23
CA ALA A 260 11.69 0.49 -2.82
C ALA A 260 13.01 -0.20 -2.46
N ALA A 261 13.63 -0.93 -3.39
CA ALA A 261 14.92 -1.57 -3.16
C ALA A 261 16.06 -0.54 -2.97
N PHE A 262 15.95 0.65 -3.57
CA PHE A 262 16.97 1.69 -3.53
C PHE A 262 16.79 2.72 -2.42
N TYR A 263 15.55 2.98 -2.00
CA TYR A 263 15.24 4.09 -1.09
C TYR A 263 14.55 3.65 0.19
N ALA A 264 14.79 4.42 1.25
CA ALA A 264 13.97 4.40 2.44
C ALA A 264 12.81 5.41 2.28
N ALA A 265 11.62 5.03 2.73
CA ALA A 265 10.42 5.84 2.74
C ALA A 265 9.97 6.08 4.18
N HIS A 266 9.85 7.35 4.57
CA HIS A 266 9.35 7.77 5.88
C HIS A 266 7.90 8.20 5.79
N PHE A 267 7.02 7.49 6.50
CA PHE A 267 5.58 7.75 6.56
C PHE A 267 5.22 8.42 7.88
N GLN A 268 4.63 9.61 7.79
CA GLN A 268 4.13 10.37 8.95
C GLN A 268 2.60 10.26 8.99
N ALA A 269 2.09 9.12 9.48
CA ALA A 269 0.65 8.85 9.52
C ALA A 269 -0.11 9.71 10.54
N ASP A 270 0.59 10.41 11.43
CA ASP A 270 0.05 11.45 12.31
C ASP A 270 -0.28 12.75 11.60
N ARG A 271 0.16 12.91 10.35
CA ARG A 271 -0.08 14.07 9.50
C ARG A 271 -0.83 13.65 8.25
N HIS A 272 -1.60 14.60 7.71
CA HIS A 272 -2.29 14.42 6.44
C HIS A 272 -2.01 15.59 5.52
N VAL A 273 -1.81 15.27 4.25
CA VAL A 273 -1.69 16.23 3.16
C VAL A 273 -2.81 15.92 2.18
N THR A 274 -3.51 16.98 1.76
CA THR A 274 -4.53 16.89 0.72
C THR A 274 -4.14 17.79 -0.44
N VAL A 275 -4.03 17.20 -1.63
CA VAL A 275 -3.76 17.92 -2.88
C VAL A 275 -4.92 17.72 -3.84
N THR A 276 -5.36 18.78 -4.48
CA THR A 276 -6.26 18.69 -5.64
C THR A 276 -5.42 18.70 -6.91
N HIS A 277 -5.57 17.69 -7.75
CA HIS A 277 -4.89 17.59 -9.03
C HIS A 277 -5.84 17.01 -10.08
N ASN A 278 -6.02 17.72 -11.19
CA ASN A 278 -6.95 17.39 -12.26
C ASN A 278 -8.39 17.15 -11.77
N GLY A 279 -8.83 17.97 -10.80
CA GLY A 279 -10.16 17.91 -10.21
C GLY A 279 -10.40 16.68 -9.30
N GLN A 280 -9.36 15.92 -8.98
CA GLN A 280 -9.40 14.83 -8.00
C GLN A 280 -8.64 15.25 -6.74
N ASN A 281 -9.18 14.87 -5.57
CA ASN A 281 -8.51 15.09 -4.29
C ASN A 281 -7.75 13.84 -3.90
N TYR A 282 -6.47 14.02 -3.55
CA TYR A 282 -5.59 12.98 -3.06
C TYR A 282 -5.24 13.31 -1.61
N THR A 283 -5.61 12.42 -0.69
CA THR A 283 -5.33 12.57 0.75
C THR A 283 -4.56 11.37 1.24
N GLY A 284 -3.44 11.62 1.91
CA GLY A 284 -2.57 10.60 2.50
C GLY A 284 -1.58 11.21 3.48
N PRO A 285 -0.73 10.41 4.14
CA PRO A 285 0.38 10.95 4.90
C PRO A 285 1.41 11.61 3.98
N PRO A 286 2.15 12.63 4.45
CA PRO A 286 3.37 13.03 3.78
C PRO A 286 4.37 11.87 3.80
N ILE A 287 5.11 11.72 2.71
CA ILE A 287 6.12 10.67 2.53
C ILE A 287 7.42 11.34 2.12
N THR A 288 8.48 11.13 2.88
CA THR A 288 9.81 11.62 2.52
C THR A 288 10.70 10.45 2.13
N PHE A 289 11.37 10.57 1.00
CA PHE A 289 12.31 9.56 0.51
C PHE A 289 13.74 9.93 0.84
N TYR A 290 14.52 8.92 1.22
CA TYR A 290 15.92 9.05 1.58
C TYR A 290 16.73 7.97 0.88
N SER A 291 17.98 8.28 0.52
CA SER A 291 18.95 7.20 0.29
C SER A 291 19.07 6.35 1.55
N TRP A 292 19.24 5.05 1.41
CA TRP A 292 19.23 4.11 2.55
C TRP A 292 20.35 4.36 3.59
N TYR A 293 21.38 5.13 3.24
CA TYR A 293 22.50 5.53 4.11
C TYR A 293 22.43 7.01 4.54
N ASP A 294 21.32 7.70 4.28
CA ASP A 294 21.18 9.11 4.63
C ASP A 294 21.22 9.29 6.16
N PRO A 295 22.14 10.10 6.71
CA PRO A 295 22.21 10.36 8.15
C PRO A 295 20.99 11.12 8.70
N CYS A 296 20.18 11.74 7.84
CA CYS A 296 18.93 12.40 8.20
C CYS A 296 17.73 11.45 8.25
N LEU A 297 17.90 10.18 7.86
CA LEU A 297 16.84 9.19 7.94
C LEU A 297 16.34 9.09 9.40
N PRO A 298 15.04 9.33 9.65
CA PRO A 298 14.48 9.18 10.99
C PRO A 298 14.66 7.75 11.51
N THR A 299 14.82 7.62 12.83
CA THR A 299 14.97 6.30 13.47
C THR A 299 13.91 6.13 14.53
N TYR A 300 13.38 4.92 14.63
CA TYR A 300 12.38 4.57 15.64
C TYR A 300 12.85 3.41 16.50
N SER A 301 12.31 3.32 17.72
CA SER A 301 12.81 2.38 18.72
C SER A 301 12.41 0.92 18.47
N ASN A 302 11.36 0.69 17.69
CA ASN A 302 10.88 -0.65 17.37
C ASN A 302 11.18 -0.98 15.92
N ARG A 303 11.51 -2.24 15.65
CA ARG A 303 11.97 -2.67 14.33
C ARG A 303 11.50 -4.07 13.98
N ILE A 304 11.01 -4.24 12.77
CA ILE A 304 10.74 -5.53 12.13
C ILE A 304 11.75 -5.68 11.00
N ASP A 305 12.59 -6.71 11.08
CA ASP A 305 13.38 -7.11 9.93
C ASP A 305 12.47 -7.86 8.95
N LEU A 306 12.58 -7.54 7.66
CA LEU A 306 11.83 -8.15 6.58
C LEU A 306 12.74 -9.08 5.77
N GLU A 307 12.12 -9.87 4.90
CA GLU A 307 12.82 -10.75 3.96
C GLU A 307 12.53 -10.34 2.52
N ILE A 308 13.56 -10.36 1.66
CA ILE A 308 13.40 -10.25 0.21
C ILE A 308 13.26 -11.66 -0.33
N ARG A 309 12.09 -11.99 -0.88
CA ARG A 309 11.78 -13.34 -1.33
C ARG A 309 11.17 -13.35 -2.72
N PRO A 310 11.64 -14.24 -3.61
CA PRO A 310 12.97 -14.88 -3.63
C PRO A 310 14.13 -13.90 -3.37
N ALA A 311 15.33 -14.38 -3.03
CA ALA A 311 16.47 -13.49 -2.81
C ALA A 311 16.78 -12.67 -4.08
N GLY A 312 16.86 -11.35 -3.92
CA GLY A 312 17.20 -10.40 -4.98
C GLY A 312 18.68 -10.06 -5.00
N SER A 313 19.17 -9.58 -6.14
CA SER A 313 20.58 -9.21 -6.32
C SER A 313 20.81 -7.86 -6.99
N ASP A 314 19.86 -7.43 -7.84
CA ASP A 314 19.88 -6.12 -8.49
C ASP A 314 18.46 -5.71 -8.88
N VAL A 315 18.22 -4.45 -9.26
CA VAL A 315 17.03 -4.08 -10.05
C VAL A 315 17.42 -4.13 -11.52
N SER A 316 16.75 -4.95 -12.31
CA SER A 316 17.08 -5.08 -13.73
C SER A 316 15.88 -5.42 -14.58
N TYR A 317 15.92 -5.02 -15.84
CA TYR A 317 15.08 -5.57 -16.90
C TYR A 317 15.85 -6.62 -17.70
N PHE A 318 15.17 -7.42 -18.51
CA PHE A 318 15.83 -8.32 -19.46
C PHE A 318 15.41 -7.94 -20.87
N GLY A 319 16.40 -7.82 -21.76
CA GLY A 319 16.18 -7.43 -23.15
C GLY A 319 16.66 -8.47 -24.15
N PHE A 320 16.29 -8.25 -25.40
CA PHE A 320 16.82 -8.97 -26.56
C PHE A 320 17.40 -7.96 -27.57
N LEU A 321 18.30 -8.44 -28.43
CA LEU A 321 18.82 -7.66 -29.54
C LEU A 321 17.73 -7.50 -30.59
N ASP A 322 17.43 -6.28 -31.03
CA ASP A 322 16.49 -6.08 -32.12
C ASP A 322 16.94 -6.89 -33.36
N PRO A 323 16.10 -7.77 -33.91
CA PRO A 323 16.48 -8.65 -35.01
C PRO A 323 16.70 -7.92 -36.34
N VAL A 324 16.23 -6.68 -36.47
CA VAL A 324 16.38 -5.80 -37.63
C VAL A 324 17.58 -4.87 -37.45
N ASP A 325 17.81 -4.36 -36.24
CA ASP A 325 19.00 -3.60 -35.87
C ASP A 325 19.70 -4.20 -34.64
N PRO A 326 20.70 -5.07 -34.81
CA PRO A 326 21.40 -5.73 -33.70
C PRO A 326 22.29 -4.78 -32.89
N THR A 327 22.19 -3.46 -33.11
CA THR A 327 22.78 -2.43 -32.25
C THR A 327 21.75 -1.80 -31.30
N VAL A 328 20.46 -2.12 -31.46
CA VAL A 328 19.37 -1.63 -30.62
C VAL A 328 18.95 -2.73 -29.65
N PHE A 329 19.03 -2.44 -28.36
CA PHE A 329 18.53 -3.31 -27.30
C PHE A 329 17.14 -2.88 -26.88
N VAL A 330 16.23 -3.86 -26.80
CA VAL A 330 14.82 -3.63 -26.45
C VAL A 330 14.46 -4.46 -25.22
N PRO A 331 13.99 -3.83 -24.13
CA PRO A 331 13.48 -4.55 -22.96
C PRO A 331 12.30 -5.46 -23.33
N MET A 332 12.35 -6.72 -22.92
CA MET A 332 11.27 -7.70 -23.02
C MET A 332 10.49 -7.84 -21.71
N THR A 333 11.13 -7.54 -20.59
CA THR A 333 10.51 -7.48 -19.27
C THR A 333 10.67 -6.07 -18.73
N PRO A 334 9.78 -5.63 -17.83
CA PRO A 334 10.07 -4.44 -17.07
C PRO A 334 11.19 -4.72 -16.04
N SER A 335 11.64 -3.66 -15.39
CA SER A 335 12.58 -3.71 -14.28
C SER A 335 11.90 -4.22 -13.03
N MET A 336 12.56 -5.16 -12.37
CA MET A 336 12.12 -5.76 -11.12
C MET A 336 13.34 -6.06 -10.26
N ILE A 337 13.14 -6.31 -8.97
CA ILE A 337 14.20 -6.89 -8.13
C ILE A 337 14.51 -8.29 -8.68
N ALA A 338 15.62 -8.41 -9.39
CA ALA A 338 16.05 -9.61 -10.07
C ALA A 338 16.75 -10.56 -9.09
N GLY A 339 16.13 -11.73 -8.90
CA GLY A 339 16.68 -12.86 -8.15
C GLY A 339 16.95 -14.08 -9.04
N GLU A 340 17.32 -15.21 -8.43
CA GLU A 340 17.54 -16.48 -9.16
C GLU A 340 16.30 -17.00 -9.90
N SER A 341 15.09 -16.60 -9.48
CA SER A 341 13.80 -17.04 -10.03
C SER A 341 12.91 -15.90 -10.56
N LEU A 342 13.54 -14.86 -11.11
CA LEU A 342 12.98 -13.76 -11.91
C LEU A 342 12.41 -12.55 -11.16
N GLN A 343 11.74 -12.67 -10.01
CA GLN A 343 11.18 -11.51 -9.29
C GLN A 343 11.22 -11.68 -7.77
N SER A 344 11.32 -10.57 -7.02
CA SER A 344 11.36 -10.56 -5.55
C SER A 344 10.46 -9.47 -4.96
N LEU A 345 9.89 -9.74 -3.78
CA LEU A 345 9.08 -8.79 -2.98
C LEU A 345 9.49 -8.84 -1.50
N PHE A 346 8.92 -7.96 -0.69
CA PHE A 346 9.19 -7.84 0.74
C PHE A 346 8.18 -8.62 1.59
N PHE A 347 8.67 -9.42 2.54
CA PHE A 347 7.87 -10.32 3.37
C PHE A 347 8.16 -10.14 4.85
N PHE A 348 7.13 -10.31 5.67
CA PHE A 348 7.30 -10.47 7.11
C PHE A 348 7.88 -11.86 7.39
N PRO A 349 8.92 -11.98 8.24
CA PRO A 349 9.49 -13.28 8.59
C PRO A 349 8.49 -14.14 9.37
N GLU A 350 7.64 -13.48 10.15
CA GLU A 350 6.69 -14.16 11.02
C GLU A 350 5.42 -13.33 11.24
N VAL A 351 4.27 -13.96 11.09
CA VAL A 351 2.96 -13.43 11.48
C VAL A 351 2.18 -14.52 12.20
N ASP A 352 1.65 -14.15 13.37
CA ASP A 352 0.81 -15.00 14.21
C ASP A 352 -0.64 -14.55 14.14
N LEU A 353 -1.54 -15.48 13.86
CA LEU A 353 -2.98 -15.22 13.77
C LEU A 353 -3.75 -16.15 14.70
N VAL A 354 -4.78 -15.61 15.35
CA VAL A 354 -5.67 -16.34 16.25
C VAL A 354 -7.12 -15.97 15.96
N ASP A 355 -7.98 -16.99 15.94
CA ASP A 355 -9.45 -16.85 15.92
C ASP A 355 -10.10 -17.96 16.75
N GLY A 356 -10.76 -17.58 17.84
CA GLY A 356 -11.27 -18.50 18.86
C GLY A 356 -10.18 -19.39 19.43
N ASN A 357 -10.32 -20.70 19.24
CA ASN A 357 -9.33 -21.70 19.67
C ASN A 357 -8.36 -22.10 18.54
N ASN A 358 -8.53 -21.56 17.34
CA ASN A 358 -7.72 -21.88 16.18
C ASN A 358 -6.58 -20.89 16.04
N THR A 359 -5.43 -21.39 15.58
CA THR A 359 -4.22 -20.58 15.44
C THR A 359 -3.52 -20.89 14.12
N ALA A 360 -2.89 -19.86 13.55
CA ALA A 360 -1.93 -19.96 12.47
C ALA A 360 -0.68 -19.19 12.92
N ILE A 361 0.22 -19.90 13.59
CA ILE A 361 1.43 -19.35 14.22
C ILE A 361 2.62 -19.51 13.27
N ALA A 362 3.55 -18.58 13.32
CA ALA A 362 4.78 -18.56 12.55
C ALA A 362 4.58 -18.67 11.04
N GLN A 363 3.67 -17.86 10.50
CA GLN A 363 3.44 -17.78 9.05
C GLN A 363 4.36 -16.75 8.40
N ASP A 364 5.07 -17.15 7.35
CA ASP A 364 6.18 -16.39 6.75
C ASP A 364 5.89 -15.87 5.33
N LYS A 365 4.82 -16.34 4.67
CA LYS A 365 4.39 -15.87 3.34
C LYS A 365 3.41 -14.69 3.40
N PHE A 366 3.62 -13.77 4.33
CA PHE A 366 2.87 -12.52 4.40
C PHE A 366 3.65 -11.40 3.73
N MET A 367 3.14 -10.91 2.61
CA MET A 367 3.75 -9.81 1.88
C MET A 367 3.48 -8.47 2.57
N TYR A 368 4.49 -7.62 2.61
CA TYR A 368 4.35 -6.22 2.99
C TYR A 368 3.95 -5.39 1.76
N ASP A 369 2.75 -4.81 1.79
CA ASP A 369 2.16 -4.13 0.64
C ASP A 369 1.61 -2.76 1.05
N THR A 370 2.32 -1.70 0.69
CA THR A 370 1.88 -0.32 0.89
C THR A 370 0.73 0.09 -0.04
N GLY A 371 0.57 -0.58 -1.19
CA GLY A 371 -0.54 -0.38 -2.12
C GLY A 371 -1.88 -0.94 -1.62
N ALA A 372 -1.85 -1.93 -0.71
CA ALA A 372 -3.03 -2.48 -0.07
C ALA A 372 -3.49 -1.65 1.13
N GLN A 373 -4.74 -1.17 1.10
CA GLN A 373 -5.36 -0.53 2.27
C GLN A 373 -5.90 -1.53 3.28
N VAL A 374 -6.14 -2.78 2.87
CA VAL A 374 -6.78 -3.82 3.69
C VAL A 374 -5.87 -5.03 3.80
N THR A 375 -5.80 -5.62 5.00
CA THR A 375 -5.12 -6.89 5.23
C THR A 375 -5.91 -8.05 4.61
N VAL A 376 -5.20 -8.94 3.91
CA VAL A 376 -5.79 -10.05 3.15
C VAL A 376 -5.25 -11.38 3.66
N LEU A 377 -6.10 -12.41 3.71
CA LEU A 377 -5.71 -13.79 4.02
C LEU A 377 -5.93 -14.71 2.82
N GLY A 378 -4.91 -15.53 2.55
CA GLY A 378 -5.05 -16.67 1.64
C GLY A 378 -5.97 -17.75 2.22
N THR A 379 -6.57 -18.54 1.35
CA THR A 379 -7.57 -19.55 1.75
C THR A 379 -6.99 -20.66 2.63
N THR A 380 -5.70 -20.94 2.53
CA THR A 380 -4.98 -21.86 3.43
C THR A 380 -4.99 -21.37 4.88
N ILE A 381 -4.73 -20.08 5.12
CA ILE A 381 -4.75 -19.50 6.46
C ILE A 381 -6.17 -19.44 7.00
N ALA A 382 -7.12 -18.99 6.17
CA ALA A 382 -8.53 -18.98 6.54
C ALA A 382 -9.05 -20.37 6.95
N SER A 383 -8.55 -21.44 6.30
CA SER A 383 -8.91 -22.81 6.64
C SER A 383 -8.31 -23.25 7.99
N ARG A 384 -7.06 -22.88 8.29
CA ARG A 384 -6.41 -23.16 9.58
C ARG A 384 -7.13 -22.48 10.74
N LEU A 385 -7.64 -21.27 10.51
CA LEU A 385 -8.43 -20.50 11.46
C LEU A 385 -9.92 -20.93 11.52
N ALA A 386 -10.32 -21.90 10.68
CA ALA A 386 -11.68 -22.40 10.54
C ALA A 386 -12.73 -21.35 10.14
N LEU A 387 -12.32 -20.28 9.44
CA LEU A 387 -13.22 -19.17 9.07
C LEU A 387 -14.34 -19.61 8.13
N TYR A 388 -14.09 -20.56 7.22
CA TYR A 388 -15.11 -21.10 6.31
C TYR A 388 -16.24 -21.86 7.00
N SER A 389 -16.04 -22.31 8.23
CA SER A 389 -17.10 -22.94 9.02
C SER A 389 -18.04 -21.93 9.66
N GLN A 390 -17.69 -20.64 9.58
CA GLN A 390 -18.41 -19.52 10.17
C GLN A 390 -19.21 -18.77 9.10
N GLN A 391 -20.16 -17.94 9.52
CA GLN A 391 -20.76 -16.96 8.62
C GLN A 391 -19.82 -15.75 8.51
N PRO A 392 -19.62 -15.16 7.33
CA PRO A 392 -18.79 -13.98 7.19
C PRO A 392 -19.37 -12.81 7.98
N ASP A 393 -18.51 -12.05 8.66
CA ASP A 393 -18.89 -10.85 9.41
C ASP A 393 -19.24 -9.69 8.47
N PHE A 394 -18.60 -9.65 7.31
CA PHE A 394 -18.88 -8.70 6.23
C PHE A 394 -18.49 -9.33 4.88
N GLN A 395 -18.89 -8.69 3.79
CA GLN A 395 -18.51 -9.08 2.43
C GLN A 395 -18.07 -7.85 1.66
N VAL A 396 -17.12 -8.02 0.74
CA VAL A 396 -16.59 -6.92 -0.06
C VAL A 396 -16.75 -7.23 -1.55
N GLU A 397 -17.16 -6.23 -2.31
CA GLU A 397 -17.23 -6.26 -3.77
C GLU A 397 -15.91 -5.75 -4.33
N ILE A 398 -15.08 -6.65 -4.85
CA ILE A 398 -13.80 -6.33 -5.49
C ILE A 398 -14.05 -6.14 -6.98
N ILE A 399 -13.71 -4.97 -7.50
CA ILE A 399 -13.49 -4.77 -8.93
C ILE A 399 -12.03 -5.05 -9.25
N ASP A 400 -11.79 -5.78 -10.33
CA ASP A 400 -10.45 -6.08 -10.80
C ASP A 400 -9.99 -5.12 -11.90
N VAL A 401 -8.77 -5.35 -12.41
CA VAL A 401 -8.20 -4.56 -13.51
C VAL A 401 -8.94 -4.73 -14.84
N THR A 402 -9.76 -5.78 -14.99
CA THR A 402 -10.61 -6.01 -16.17
C THR A 402 -11.98 -5.33 -16.05
N GLY A 403 -12.33 -4.87 -14.84
CA GLY A 403 -13.64 -4.31 -14.51
C GLY A 403 -14.65 -5.34 -13.99
N GLU A 404 -14.26 -6.62 -13.88
CA GLU A 404 -15.11 -7.67 -13.32
C GLU A 404 -15.28 -7.49 -11.81
N ILE A 405 -16.50 -7.72 -11.31
CA ILE A 405 -16.82 -7.62 -9.89
C ILE A 405 -16.95 -9.01 -9.28
N THR A 406 -16.11 -9.29 -8.27
CA THR A 406 -16.17 -10.51 -7.45
C THR A 406 -16.54 -10.14 -6.02
N VAL A 407 -17.46 -10.91 -5.41
CA VAL A 407 -17.77 -10.77 -3.98
C VAL A 407 -16.91 -11.75 -3.20
N VAL A 408 -16.20 -11.25 -2.18
CA VAL A 408 -15.39 -12.08 -1.29
C VAL A 408 -15.78 -11.86 0.17
N ASP A 409 -15.52 -12.88 0.98
CA ASP A 409 -15.89 -12.91 2.40
C ASP A 409 -14.85 -12.19 3.27
N GLY A 410 -15.33 -11.50 4.30
CA GLY A 410 -14.52 -10.81 5.30
C GLY A 410 -14.91 -11.18 6.72
N PHE A 411 -13.92 -11.16 7.61
CA PHE A 411 -14.02 -11.64 9.00
C PHE A 411 -13.28 -10.68 9.93
N TYR A 412 -13.64 -10.72 11.21
CA TYR A 412 -12.78 -10.18 12.27
C TYR A 412 -11.96 -11.30 12.89
N LEU A 413 -10.64 -11.16 12.89
CA LEU A 413 -9.79 -12.03 13.68
C LEU A 413 -9.68 -11.54 15.11
N ASP A 414 -9.66 -12.48 16.06
CA ASP A 414 -9.41 -12.16 17.46
C ASP A 414 -8.06 -11.47 17.65
N SER A 415 -6.99 -11.94 16.99
CA SER A 415 -5.72 -11.21 16.98
C SER A 415 -4.80 -11.49 15.79
N ILE A 416 -4.01 -10.49 15.43
CA ILE A 416 -2.80 -10.60 14.60
C ILE A 416 -1.62 -10.06 15.41
N GLN A 417 -0.50 -10.78 15.41
CA GLN A 417 0.75 -10.35 16.03
C GLN A 417 1.89 -10.48 15.04
N ILE A 418 2.74 -9.46 14.98
CA ILE A 418 3.95 -9.43 14.16
C ILE A 418 5.13 -9.22 15.12
N PRO A 419 5.97 -10.24 15.32
CA PRO A 419 7.16 -10.14 16.14
C PRO A 419 8.09 -9.02 15.68
N ALA A 420 8.66 -8.31 16.64
CA ALA A 420 9.56 -7.20 16.40
C ALA A 420 10.66 -7.12 17.47
N ILE A 421 11.75 -6.45 17.14
CA ILE A 421 12.73 -5.93 18.10
C ILE A 421 12.07 -4.73 18.80
N GLY A 422 12.12 -4.72 20.14
CA GLY A 422 11.42 -3.72 20.95
C GLY A 422 10.02 -4.19 21.31
N GLU A 423 9.00 -3.42 20.92
CA GLU A 423 7.59 -3.74 21.19
C GLU A 423 6.92 -4.35 19.97
N TRP A 424 6.28 -5.51 20.12
CA TRP A 424 5.56 -6.17 19.02
C TRP A 424 4.39 -5.34 18.50
N LEU A 425 4.11 -5.44 17.21
CA LEU A 425 2.82 -5.02 16.66
C LEU A 425 1.77 -6.07 17.04
N SER A 426 0.78 -5.67 17.83
CA SER A 426 -0.31 -6.54 18.24
C SER A 426 -1.63 -5.87 17.97
N PHE A 427 -2.52 -6.60 17.29
CA PHE A 427 -3.84 -6.12 16.93
C PHE A 427 -4.90 -7.09 17.41
N THR A 428 -6.06 -6.59 17.83
CA THR A 428 -7.24 -7.39 18.16
C THR A 428 -8.45 -6.96 17.35
N ASN A 429 -9.43 -7.85 17.17
CA ASN A 429 -10.65 -7.58 16.39
C ASN A 429 -10.31 -7.01 15.00
N VAL A 430 -9.45 -7.72 14.26
CA VAL A 430 -8.82 -7.22 13.04
C VAL A 430 -9.67 -7.55 11.82
N PRO A 431 -10.16 -6.55 11.06
CA PRO A 431 -10.88 -6.83 9.82
C PRO A 431 -9.92 -7.37 8.76
N VAL A 432 -10.26 -8.52 8.19
CA VAL A 432 -9.49 -9.18 7.11
C VAL A 432 -10.42 -9.62 5.99
N VAL A 433 -9.89 -9.67 4.77
CA VAL A 433 -10.58 -10.17 3.58
C VAL A 433 -9.93 -11.46 3.11
N ILE A 434 -10.73 -12.47 2.72
CA ILE A 434 -10.20 -13.72 2.18
C ILE A 434 -10.04 -13.60 0.66
N LEU A 435 -8.80 -13.66 0.18
CA LEU A 435 -8.47 -13.66 -1.24
C LEU A 435 -7.14 -14.35 -1.49
N ASN A 436 -7.10 -15.21 -2.52
CA ASN A 436 -5.88 -15.87 -2.95
C ASN A 436 -5.10 -14.98 -3.90
N ILE A 437 -3.85 -14.72 -3.55
CA ILE A 437 -2.95 -13.87 -4.34
C ILE A 437 -1.73 -14.69 -4.72
N PRO A 438 -1.34 -14.74 -6.00
CA PRO A 438 -0.15 -15.46 -6.43
C PRO A 438 1.12 -14.94 -5.73
N SER A 439 1.99 -15.85 -5.32
CA SER A 439 3.30 -15.52 -4.76
C SER A 439 4.38 -15.48 -5.85
N PRO A 440 5.37 -14.57 -5.77
CA PRO A 440 6.55 -14.63 -6.64
C PRO A 440 7.36 -15.92 -6.47
N GLU A 441 7.24 -16.61 -5.34
CA GLU A 441 7.86 -17.91 -5.07
C GLU A 441 7.09 -19.10 -5.70
N GLY A 442 5.98 -18.83 -6.39
CA GLY A 442 5.00 -19.82 -6.83
C GLY A 442 3.96 -20.15 -5.74
N ASP A 443 2.85 -20.79 -6.16
CA ASP A 443 1.64 -20.99 -5.34
C ASP A 443 1.00 -19.66 -4.89
N PHE A 444 0.21 -19.66 -3.82
CA PHE A 444 -0.43 -18.47 -3.24
C PHE A 444 0.26 -17.99 -1.97
N LEU A 445 0.16 -16.69 -1.70
CA LEU A 445 0.57 -16.06 -0.45
C LEU A 445 -0.26 -16.59 0.75
N ASN A 446 0.34 -16.57 1.95
CA ASN A 446 -0.44 -16.74 3.18
C ASN A 446 -1.35 -15.53 3.40
N GLY A 447 -0.91 -14.35 2.98
CA GLY A 447 -1.70 -13.14 3.00
C GLY A 447 -0.89 -11.89 2.66
N ILE A 448 -1.53 -10.74 2.85
CA ILE A 448 -0.94 -9.41 2.70
C ILE A 448 -1.21 -8.63 3.98
N ILE A 449 -0.18 -7.97 4.50
CA ILE A 449 -0.35 -6.95 5.53
C ILE A 449 -0.42 -5.58 4.85
N GLY A 450 -1.60 -4.97 4.93
CA GLY A 450 -1.89 -3.66 4.33
C GLY A 450 -1.73 -2.50 5.30
N MET A 451 -1.93 -1.29 4.80
CA MET A 451 -1.78 -0.04 5.54
C MET A 451 -2.82 0.17 6.65
N ASN A 452 -3.86 -0.67 6.73
CA ASN A 452 -4.80 -0.59 7.85
C ASN A 452 -4.14 -0.90 9.21
N LEU A 453 -3.13 -1.76 9.23
CA LEU A 453 -2.40 -2.07 10.47
C LEU A 453 -1.34 -1.03 10.83
N PHE A 454 -0.98 -0.16 9.89
CA PHE A 454 0.00 0.91 10.07
C PHE A 454 -0.62 2.29 10.32
N ALA A 455 -1.95 2.39 10.32
CA ALA A 455 -2.66 3.66 10.46
C ALA A 455 -2.47 4.38 11.82
N GLU A 456 -1.91 3.71 12.84
CA GLU A 456 -1.53 4.35 14.12
C GLU A 456 -0.03 4.43 14.34
N TYR A 457 0.78 4.27 13.28
CA TYR A 457 2.22 4.27 13.41
C TYR A 457 2.83 5.27 12.44
N ASN A 458 3.76 6.07 12.96
CA ASN A 458 4.77 6.66 12.11
C ASN A 458 5.84 5.58 11.90
N PHE A 459 6.31 5.43 10.66
CA PHE A 459 7.27 4.38 10.36
C PHE A 459 8.19 4.75 9.19
N VAL A 460 9.36 4.14 9.21
CA VAL A 460 10.31 4.12 8.11
C VAL A 460 10.34 2.71 7.56
N PHE A 461 10.04 2.58 6.28
CA PHE A 461 10.34 1.36 5.53
C PHE A 461 11.64 1.57 4.77
N ASN A 462 12.62 0.68 4.96
CA ASN A 462 13.89 0.72 4.26
C ASN A 462 14.11 -0.60 3.54
N GLY A 463 14.04 -0.59 2.20
CA GLY A 463 14.12 -1.81 1.41
C GLY A 463 15.51 -2.41 1.31
N MET A 464 16.58 -1.64 1.54
CA MET A 464 17.99 -2.08 1.59
C MET A 464 18.34 -3.23 0.61
N GLY A 465 17.85 -3.16 -0.64
CA GLY A 465 17.58 -4.35 -1.46
C GLY A 465 18.76 -5.28 -1.73
N PHE A 466 19.98 -4.77 -1.57
CA PHE A 466 21.21 -5.38 -2.08
C PHE A 466 22.33 -5.48 -1.05
N ASP A 467 22.12 -5.05 0.20
CA ASP A 467 23.11 -5.27 1.27
C ASP A 467 22.88 -6.63 1.94
N LEU A 468 23.66 -7.64 1.55
CA LEU A 468 23.58 -9.01 2.08
C LEU A 468 23.76 -9.09 3.61
N TYR A 469 24.29 -8.06 4.25
CA TYR A 469 24.52 -8.02 5.69
C TYR A 469 23.46 -7.22 6.46
N LYS A 470 22.54 -6.56 5.75
CA LYS A 470 21.49 -5.73 6.35
C LYS A 470 20.15 -6.01 5.68
N PRO A 471 19.26 -6.79 6.31
CA PRO A 471 17.95 -7.06 5.73
C PRO A 471 17.13 -5.77 5.59
N PRO A 472 16.17 -5.72 4.65
CA PRO A 472 15.13 -4.69 4.68
C PRO A 472 14.45 -4.65 6.04
N TYR A 473 13.90 -3.52 6.41
CA TYR A 473 13.24 -3.39 7.70
C TYR A 473 12.14 -2.33 7.70
N ILE A 474 11.28 -2.44 8.72
CA ILE A 474 10.34 -1.39 9.12
C ILE A 474 10.72 -0.97 10.54
N GLU A 475 11.11 0.29 10.69
CA GLU A 475 11.21 0.94 11.99
C GLU A 475 9.93 1.71 12.27
N TYR A 476 9.39 1.64 13.48
CA TYR A 476 8.11 2.29 13.80
C TYR A 476 7.98 2.75 15.24
N GLU A 477 7.13 3.75 15.41
CA GLU A 477 6.63 4.21 16.69
C GLU A 477 5.12 4.41 16.63
N GLN A 478 4.43 4.09 17.72
CA GLN A 478 2.99 4.35 17.78
C GLN A 478 2.79 5.87 17.89
N ILE A 479 1.88 6.39 17.08
CA ILE A 479 1.45 7.78 17.15
C ILE A 479 0.89 8.02 18.56
N PRO A 480 1.43 9.00 19.31
CA PRO A 480 0.86 9.36 20.59
C PRO A 480 -0.62 9.72 20.41
N TYR A 481 -1.48 9.23 21.31
CA TYR A 481 -2.86 9.67 21.28
C TYR A 481 -2.90 11.16 21.63
N HIS A 482 -3.33 11.97 20.67
CA HIS A 482 -3.64 13.39 20.87
C HIS A 482 -5.14 13.54 21.06
N ILE A 483 -5.55 14.39 22.00
CA ILE A 483 -6.96 14.78 22.07
C ILE A 483 -7.23 15.67 20.85
N PRO A 484 -8.25 15.40 20.01
CA PRO A 484 -8.41 16.12 18.74
C PRO A 484 -8.45 17.65 18.84
N ALA A 485 -8.90 18.18 19.97
CA ALA A 485 -9.00 19.63 20.23
C ALA A 485 -7.85 20.19 21.08
N ASP A 486 -6.82 19.40 21.37
CA ASP A 486 -5.58 19.82 22.03
C ASP A 486 -4.62 20.36 20.95
N ILE A 487 -4.86 21.62 20.60
CA ILE A 487 -4.24 22.34 19.49
C ILE A 487 -3.23 23.39 19.97
N ALA A 488 -3.24 23.73 21.26
CA ALA A 488 -2.39 24.74 21.87
C ALA A 488 -1.69 24.20 23.13
N PRO A 489 -0.42 24.56 23.38
CA PRO A 489 0.50 25.23 22.46
C PRO A 489 0.79 24.34 21.23
N LEU A 490 1.58 24.81 20.27
CA LEU A 490 1.94 24.02 19.09
C LEU A 490 2.49 22.63 19.52
N GLY A 491 1.76 21.57 19.18
CA GLY A 491 2.05 20.20 19.61
C GLY A 491 1.01 19.59 20.56
N GLY A 492 0.20 20.44 21.20
CA GLY A 492 -0.71 20.09 22.30
C GLY A 492 0.04 19.96 23.64
N ASP A 493 -0.61 20.33 24.73
CA ASP A 493 -0.10 20.09 26.10
C ASP A 493 -0.79 18.92 26.82
N GLY A 494 -1.65 18.20 26.10
CA GLY A 494 -2.45 17.12 26.62
C GLY A 494 -3.74 17.57 27.28
N ASN A 495 -4.11 18.85 27.24
CA ASN A 495 -5.36 19.37 27.78
C ASN A 495 -6.15 20.08 26.69
N VAL A 496 -7.48 20.09 26.83
CA VAL A 496 -8.34 20.94 25.99
C VAL A 496 -8.92 22.04 26.87
N ASP A 497 -8.35 23.22 26.81
CA ASP A 497 -8.68 24.34 27.68
C ASP A 497 -8.70 25.71 26.98
N SER A 498 -8.62 26.78 27.77
CA SER A 498 -8.62 28.16 27.29
C SER A 498 -7.52 28.49 26.28
N LEU A 499 -6.39 27.79 26.30
CA LEU A 499 -5.31 27.96 25.33
C LEU A 499 -5.77 27.48 23.95
N ASP A 500 -6.39 26.30 23.88
CA ASP A 500 -6.93 25.74 22.64
C ASP A 500 -8.02 26.63 22.06
N LEU A 501 -8.92 27.12 22.92
CA LEU A 501 -9.96 28.05 22.49
C LEU A 501 -9.37 29.36 21.96
N ALA A 502 -8.27 29.84 22.55
CA ALA A 502 -7.62 31.06 22.09
C ALA A 502 -6.99 30.89 20.71
N ASP A 503 -6.28 29.79 20.48
CA ASP A 503 -5.67 29.47 19.17
C ASP A 503 -6.75 29.20 18.11
N PHE A 504 -7.82 28.49 18.48
CA PHE A 504 -9.00 28.31 17.63
C PHE A 504 -9.62 29.65 17.23
N ALA A 505 -9.86 30.53 18.22
CA ALA A 505 -10.48 31.83 17.98
C ALA A 505 -9.61 32.74 17.11
N GLN A 506 -8.28 32.63 17.20
CA GLN A 506 -7.35 33.35 16.34
C GLN A 506 -7.43 32.88 14.88
N ALA A 507 -7.75 31.61 14.65
CA ALA A 507 -7.87 31.02 13.32
C ALA A 507 -9.31 30.92 12.81
N TYR A 508 -10.31 31.42 13.54
CA TYR A 508 -11.73 31.31 13.16
C TYR A 508 -12.01 31.99 11.82
N LEU A 509 -12.70 31.26 10.93
CA LEU A 509 -12.95 31.56 9.51
C LEU A 509 -11.69 31.65 8.63
N ALA A 510 -10.53 31.26 9.13
CA ALA A 510 -9.35 31.14 8.29
C ALA A 510 -9.50 29.96 7.32
N THR A 511 -8.87 30.11 6.16
CA THR A 511 -8.70 29.07 5.13
C THR A 511 -7.20 28.87 4.91
N PRO A 512 -6.75 27.83 4.17
CA PRO A 512 -5.33 27.62 3.91
C PRO A 512 -4.55 28.81 3.32
N THR A 513 -5.24 29.79 2.72
CA THR A 513 -4.63 31.01 2.16
C THR A 513 -4.56 32.17 3.16
N SER A 514 -5.17 32.04 4.34
CA SER A 514 -5.16 33.07 5.37
C SER A 514 -3.85 33.08 6.16
N LEU A 515 -3.34 34.27 6.51
CA LEU A 515 -2.10 34.42 7.29
C LEU A 515 -2.19 33.82 8.70
N ASN A 516 -3.40 33.71 9.25
CA ASN A 516 -3.72 33.12 10.55
C ASN A 516 -4.24 31.68 10.42
N TRP A 517 -4.01 31.01 9.29
CA TRP A 517 -4.36 29.61 9.12
C TRP A 517 -3.65 28.74 10.16
N ASN A 518 -4.43 27.98 10.92
CA ASN A 518 -3.93 26.94 11.80
C ASN A 518 -4.60 25.63 11.39
N SER A 519 -3.90 24.78 10.65
CA SER A 519 -4.45 23.51 10.17
C SER A 519 -4.95 22.60 11.30
N ARG A 520 -4.45 22.74 12.53
CA ARG A 520 -4.94 21.98 13.69
C ARG A 520 -6.32 22.44 14.17
N ALA A 521 -6.69 23.68 13.89
CA ALA A 521 -8.03 24.20 14.21
C ALA A 521 -9.10 23.76 13.18
N ASP A 522 -8.71 23.21 12.02
CA ASP A 522 -9.61 22.59 11.03
C ASP A 522 -9.81 21.11 11.35
N MET A 523 -10.48 20.86 12.47
CA MET A 523 -10.73 19.55 13.04
C MET A 523 -11.70 18.69 12.21
N VAL A 524 -12.54 19.28 11.36
CA VAL A 524 -13.33 18.52 10.37
C VAL A 524 -12.62 18.35 9.02
N SER A 525 -11.45 18.97 8.84
CA SER A 525 -10.63 18.91 7.62
C SER A 525 -11.40 19.33 6.37
N ASP A 526 -12.21 20.38 6.47
CA ASP A 526 -13.00 20.94 5.36
C ASP A 526 -12.35 22.19 4.73
N ALA A 527 -11.10 22.48 5.09
CA ALA A 527 -10.30 23.63 4.70
C ALA A 527 -10.91 24.98 5.13
N THR A 528 -11.81 25.00 6.11
CA THR A 528 -12.40 26.23 6.65
C THR A 528 -12.66 26.09 8.15
N ILE A 529 -11.92 26.82 8.98
CA ILE A 529 -12.12 26.75 10.43
C ILE A 529 -13.42 27.45 10.82
N ASN A 530 -14.43 26.69 11.23
CA ASN A 530 -15.79 27.20 11.38
C ASN A 530 -16.53 26.60 12.60
N LEU A 531 -17.86 26.74 12.63
CA LEU A 531 -18.67 26.30 13.77
C LEU A 531 -18.65 24.76 13.96
N TYR A 532 -18.41 23.99 12.90
CA TYR A 532 -18.27 22.54 12.97
C TYR A 532 -17.00 22.15 13.74
N ASP A 533 -15.89 22.84 13.49
CA ASP A 533 -14.65 22.68 14.26
C ASP A 533 -14.82 23.11 15.71
N PHE A 534 -15.52 24.23 15.93
CA PHE A 534 -15.84 24.69 17.30
C PHE A 534 -16.67 23.64 18.06
N ALA A 535 -17.56 22.92 17.38
CA ALA A 535 -18.32 21.84 18.00
C ALA A 535 -17.42 20.66 18.42
N ILE A 536 -16.36 20.37 17.66
CA ILE A 536 -15.33 19.39 18.06
C ILE A 536 -14.59 19.90 19.29
N LEU A 537 -14.13 21.16 19.29
CA LEU A 537 -13.48 21.76 20.46
C LEU A 537 -14.37 21.69 21.71
N GLY A 538 -15.64 22.05 21.58
CA GLY A 538 -16.62 21.95 22.65
C GLY A 538 -16.87 20.52 23.13
N LYS A 539 -16.84 19.53 22.24
CA LYS A 539 -17.00 18.10 22.57
C LYS A 539 -15.84 17.59 23.43
N TYR A 540 -14.63 18.07 23.18
CA TYR A 540 -13.42 17.64 23.90
C TYR A 540 -13.04 18.56 25.07
N TRP A 541 -13.78 19.64 25.30
CA TRP A 541 -13.50 20.62 26.35
C TRP A 541 -13.29 20.01 27.74
N GLY A 542 -12.19 20.37 28.39
CA GLY A 542 -11.81 19.91 29.72
C GLY A 542 -11.27 18.48 29.78
N GLN A 543 -11.08 17.81 28.64
CA GLN A 543 -10.37 16.53 28.60
C GLN A 543 -8.88 16.74 28.86
N GLN A 544 -8.26 15.73 29.48
CA GLN A 544 -6.83 15.69 29.78
C GLN A 544 -6.27 14.31 29.46
N LEU A 545 -5.10 14.25 28.83
CA LEU A 545 -4.34 13.04 28.64
C LEU A 545 -3.90 12.56 30.02
N GLN A 546 -4.38 11.38 30.42
CA GLN A 546 -3.85 10.75 31.62
C GLN A 546 -2.39 10.36 31.36
N PRO A 547 -1.47 10.69 32.28
CA PRO A 547 -0.05 10.42 32.13
C PRO A 547 0.29 8.94 32.02
#